data_AF-A0AAV4CQ27-F1
#
_entry.id   AF-A0AAV4CQ27-F1
#
_cell.length_a   1.000
_cell.length_b   1.000
_cell.length_c   1.000
_cell.angle_alpha   90.00
_cell.angle_beta   90.00
_cell.angle_gamma   90.00
#
_symmetry.space_group_name_H-M   'P 1'
#
loop_
_entity.id
_entity.type
_entity.pdbx_description
1 polymer ?
#
loop_
_entity_poly.entity_id
_entity_poly.type
_entity_poly.pdbx_seq_one_letter_code
_entity_poly.pdbx_strand_id
1 'polypeptide(L)'
;MRKSLRPEISPKLFGFMPDKETRNAIFTLSMHMERCMEMQKDLHLCFIDYSKAFDKVRHVELFRMLEKLDIDRKDLRVIRNLYYDQTASVRIEGEHSDFKPIKRGVSRDV
;
A
#
# COMPACT_ATOMS: atom_id res chain seq x y z
N MET A 1 -15.60 -1.92 6.49
CA MET A 1 -14.28 -1.54 5.89
C MET A 1 -14.32 -0.56 4.69
N ARG A 2 -14.76 -0.96 3.48
CA ARG A 2 -14.64 -0.10 2.26
C ARG A 2 -15.33 1.27 2.35
N LYS A 3 -16.50 1.34 2.99
CA LYS A 3 -17.24 2.61 3.16
C LYS A 3 -16.51 3.60 4.08
N SER A 4 -15.84 3.09 5.12
CA SER A 4 -15.06 3.91 6.06
C SER A 4 -13.74 4.41 5.46
N LEU A 5 -13.10 3.63 4.58
CA LEU A 5 -11.81 4.00 3.99
C LEU A 5 -11.91 4.97 2.80
N ARG A 6 -12.97 4.87 1.99
CA ARG A 6 -13.08 5.67 0.75
C ARG A 6 -12.99 7.19 0.96
N PRO A 7 -13.65 7.79 1.97
CA PRO A 7 -13.55 9.23 2.22
C PRO A 7 -12.13 9.71 2.54
N GLU A 8 -11.30 8.82 3.10
CA GLU A 8 -9.94 9.11 3.58
C GLU A 8 -8.89 8.97 2.46
N ILE A 9 -9.27 8.39 1.32
CA ILE A 9 -8.38 8.15 0.19
C ILE A 9 -8.35 9.38 -0.72
N SER A 10 -7.14 9.87 -0.99
CA SER A 10 -6.94 11.01 -1.90
C SER A 10 -7.55 10.75 -3.29
N PRO A 11 -8.25 11.73 -3.89
CA PRO A 11 -8.74 11.63 -5.27
C PRO A 11 -7.59 11.51 -6.28
N LYS A 12 -6.35 11.83 -5.89
CA LYS A 12 -5.14 11.69 -6.72
C LYS A 12 -4.54 10.29 -6.68
N LEU A 13 -5.05 9.38 -5.84
CA LEU A 13 -4.62 7.97 -5.84
C LEU A 13 -5.27 7.26 -7.02
N PHE A 14 -4.45 6.64 -7.88
CA PHE A 14 -4.91 5.85 -9.03
C PHE A 14 -4.79 4.34 -8.82
N GLY A 15 -3.79 3.88 -8.04
CA GLY A 15 -3.56 2.46 -7.80
C GLY A 15 -4.59 1.83 -6.84
N PHE A 16 -4.97 0.57 -7.09
CA PHE A 16 -5.90 -0.22 -6.27
C PHE A 16 -7.27 0.44 -6.04
N MET A 17 -7.64 1.40 -6.89
CA MET A 17 -8.91 2.09 -6.82
C MET A 17 -9.81 1.63 -7.98
N PRO A 18 -11.09 1.32 -7.71
CA PRO A 18 -12.02 1.01 -8.79
C PRO A 18 -12.14 2.21 -9.73
N ASP A 19 -12.31 1.92 -11.02
CA ASP A 19 -12.51 2.91 -12.07
C ASP A 19 -11.32 3.88 -12.27
N LYS A 20 -10.15 3.54 -11.71
CA LYS A 20 -8.90 4.28 -11.93
C LYS A 20 -7.83 3.36 -12.47
N GLU A 21 -7.33 3.72 -13.64
CA GLU A 21 -6.26 2.99 -14.31
C GLU A 21 -4.98 3.80 -14.34
N THR A 22 -3.86 3.10 -14.53
CA THR A 22 -2.54 3.72 -14.76
C THR A 22 -2.57 4.69 -15.95
N ARG A 23 -3.40 4.42 -16.97
CA ARG A 23 -3.61 5.33 -18.11
C ARG A 23 -4.10 6.71 -17.67
N ASN A 24 -5.01 6.78 -16.69
CA ASN A 24 -5.53 8.04 -16.18
C ASN A 24 -4.43 8.83 -15.45
N ALA A 25 -3.55 8.15 -14.71
CA ALA A 25 -2.41 8.77 -14.04
C ALA A 25 -1.41 9.35 -15.05
N ILE A 26 -1.04 8.57 -16.07
CA ILE A 26 -0.13 8.99 -17.14
C ILE A 26 -0.74 10.17 -17.89
N PHE A 27 -1.99 10.07 -18.32
CA PHE A 27 -2.69 11.15 -19.02
C PHE A 27 -2.72 12.44 -18.18
N THR A 28 -3.05 12.34 -16.89
CA THR A 28 -3.07 13.50 -15.98
C THR A 28 -1.69 14.15 -15.90
N LEU A 29 -0.61 13.36 -15.80
CA LEU A 29 0.75 13.87 -15.76
C LEU A 29 1.14 14.54 -17.09
N SER A 30 0.85 13.89 -18.23
CA SER A 30 1.11 14.46 -19.57
C SER A 30 0.42 15.80 -19.77
N MET A 31 -0.85 15.91 -19.39
CA MET A 31 -1.59 17.18 -19.47
C MET A 31 -0.94 18.30 -18.64
N HIS A 32 -0.40 17.98 -17.45
CA HIS A 32 0.32 18.96 -16.64
C HIS A 32 1.65 19.37 -17.28
N MET A 33 2.38 18.41 -17.88
CA MET A 33 3.63 18.67 -18.59
C MET A 33 3.40 19.59 -19.79
N GLU A 34 2.42 19.27 -20.64
CA GLU A 34 2.02 20.08 -21.78
C GLU A 34 1.64 21.50 -21.36
N ARG A 35 0.83 21.64 -20.30
CA ARG A 35 0.42 22.96 -19.79
C ARG A 35 1.58 23.80 -19.28
N CYS A 36 2.55 23.19 -18.59
CA CYS A 36 3.76 23.89 -18.14
C CYS A 36 4.59 24.38 -19.35
N MET A 37 4.73 23.55 -20.39
CA MET A 37 5.40 23.92 -21.63
C MET A 37 4.71 25.10 -22.33
N GLU A 38 3.39 25.05 -22.49
CA GLU A 38 2.58 26.14 -23.09
C GLU A 38 2.77 27.47 -22.35
N MET A 39 2.87 27.40 -21.02
CA MET A 39 3.02 28.58 -20.16
C MET A 39 4.47 29.03 -19.98
N GLN A 40 5.43 28.38 -20.64
CA GLN A 40 6.87 28.61 -20.45
C GLN A 40 7.30 28.57 -18.97
N LYS A 41 6.76 27.61 -18.22
CA LYS A 41 7.11 27.37 -16.82
C LYS A 41 7.93 26.10 -16.68
N ASP A 42 8.97 26.19 -15.86
CA ASP A 42 9.76 25.03 -15.48
C ASP A 42 8.91 24.03 -14.68
N LEU A 43 9.04 22.75 -15.03
CA LEU A 43 8.41 21.64 -14.33
C LEU A 43 9.49 20.67 -13.87
N HIS A 44 9.55 20.43 -12.56
CA HIS A 44 10.43 19.44 -11.96
C HIS A 44 9.61 18.26 -11.43
N LEU A 45 9.96 17.05 -11.85
CA LEU A 45 9.30 15.82 -11.44
C LEU A 45 10.22 14.97 -10.56
N CYS A 46 9.70 14.47 -9.44
CA CYS A 46 10.38 13.54 -8.56
C CYS A 46 9.60 12.24 -8.49
N PHE A 47 10.22 11.15 -8.94
CA PHE A 47 9.65 9.80 -8.86
C PHE A 47 10.20 9.10 -7.63
N ILE A 48 9.30 8.69 -6.73
CA ILE A 48 9.63 7.99 -5.49
C ILE A 48 9.03 6.59 -5.56
N ASP A 49 9.89 5.58 -5.38
CA ASP A 49 9.46 4.18 -5.27
C ASP A 49 9.92 3.57 -3.94
N TYR A 50 9.06 2.74 -3.35
CA TYR A 50 9.34 2.08 -2.08
C TYR A 50 9.87 0.66 -2.32
N SER A 51 11.14 0.45 -2.00
CA SER A 51 11.75 -0.89 -2.09
C SER A 51 11.03 -1.90 -1.19
N LYS A 52 10.49 -2.96 -1.79
CA LYS A 52 9.72 -4.02 -1.10
C LYS A 52 8.56 -3.46 -0.26
N ALA A 53 7.76 -2.57 -0.85
CA ALA A 53 6.70 -1.83 -0.16
C ALA A 53 5.80 -2.72 0.71
N PHE A 54 5.33 -3.85 0.16
CA PHE A 54 4.45 -4.77 0.89
C PHE A 54 5.16 -5.52 2.02
N ASP A 55 6.40 -5.95 1.82
CA ASP A 55 7.16 -6.73 2.81
C ASP A 55 7.65 -5.86 3.99
N LYS A 56 7.68 -4.53 3.81
CA LYS A 56 8.18 -3.58 4.84
C LYS A 56 7.10 -2.97 5.72
N VAL A 57 5.82 -3.24 5.48
CA VAL A 57 4.71 -2.71 6.30
C VAL A 57 4.83 -3.22 7.73
N ARG A 58 5.03 -2.32 8.71
CA ARG A 58 5.04 -2.70 10.14
C ARG A 58 3.62 -2.95 10.62
N HIS A 59 3.35 -4.13 11.18
CA HIS A 59 2.01 -4.49 11.65
C HIS A 59 1.48 -3.53 12.72
N VAL A 60 2.34 -3.09 13.65
CA VAL A 60 1.97 -2.12 14.70
C VAL A 60 1.44 -0.81 14.11
N GLU A 61 2.11 -0.27 13.08
CA GLU A 61 1.68 0.98 12.44
C GLU A 61 0.43 0.77 11.59
N LEU A 62 0.33 -0.36 10.90
CA LEU A 62 -0.85 -0.74 10.14
C LEU A 62 -2.10 -0.74 11.04
N PHE A 63 -2.04 -1.42 12.19
CA PHE A 63 -3.18 -1.48 13.10
C PHE A 63 -3.48 -0.14 13.78
N ARG A 64 -2.46 0.62 14.17
CA ARG A 64 -2.66 1.98 14.72
C ARG A 64 -3.37 2.89 13.71
N MET A 65 -3.02 2.79 12.43
CA MET A 65 -3.65 3.56 11.36
C MET A 65 -5.09 3.10 11.12
N LEU A 66 -5.36 1.79 11.06
CA LEU A 66 -6.73 1.27 10.93
C LEU A 66 -7.63 1.65 12.12
N GLU A 67 -7.10 1.68 13.34
CA GLU A 67 -7.84 2.18 14.52
C GLU A 67 -8.15 3.67 14.41
N LYS A 68 -7.19 4.49 13.93
CA LYS A 68 -7.39 5.92 13.72
C LYS A 68 -8.48 6.23 12.68
N LEU A 69 -8.64 5.36 11.68
CA LEU A 69 -9.66 5.47 10.64
C LEU A 69 -11.03 4.90 11.07
N ASP A 70 -11.21 4.60 12.36
CA ASP A 70 -12.45 4.09 12.94
C ASP A 70 -13.03 2.89 12.19
N ILE A 71 -12.15 1.94 11.82
CA ILE A 71 -12.57 0.69 11.21
C ILE A 71 -13.31 -0.15 12.25
N ASP A 72 -14.47 -0.69 11.84
CA ASP A 72 -15.31 -1.53 12.70
C ASP A 72 -14.49 -2.59 13.44
N ARG A 73 -14.77 -2.73 14.75
CA ARG A 73 -13.99 -3.58 15.64
C ARG A 73 -13.97 -5.05 15.20
N LYS A 74 -15.02 -5.55 14.54
CA LYS A 74 -15.07 -6.92 14.02
C LYS A 74 -14.12 -7.06 12.83
N ASP A 75 -14.15 -6.12 11.89
CA ASP A 75 -13.22 -6.09 10.75
C ASP A 75 -11.77 -6.02 11.23
N LEU A 76 -11.46 -5.11 12.16
CA LEU A 76 -10.12 -4.97 12.72
C LEU A 76 -9.63 -6.25 13.41
N ARG A 77 -10.52 -6.94 14.13
CA ARG A 77 -10.20 -8.22 14.78
C ARG A 77 -9.86 -9.31 13.75
N VAL A 78 -10.62 -9.40 12.67
CA VAL A 78 -10.33 -10.36 11.59
C VAL A 78 -8.96 -10.07 10.98
N ILE A 79 -8.68 -8.81 10.64
CA ILE A 79 -7.39 -8.43 10.05
C ILE A 79 -6.24 -8.71 11.03
N ARG A 80 -6.41 -8.41 12.32
CA ARG A 80 -5.40 -8.73 13.34
C ARG A 80 -5.09 -10.22 13.43
N ASN A 81 -6.13 -11.03 13.41
CA ASN A 81 -5.97 -12.48 13.48
C ASN A 81 -5.22 -13.05 12.27
N LEU A 82 -5.28 -12.41 11.09
CA LEU A 82 -4.46 -12.82 9.95
C LEU A 82 -2.97 -12.76 10.27
N TYR A 83 -2.54 -11.78 11.07
CA TYR A 83 -1.12 -11.53 11.39
C TYR A 83 -0.72 -12.00 12.80
N TYR A 84 -1.66 -12.52 13.60
CA TYR A 84 -1.41 -12.92 14.98
C TYR A 84 -0.51 -14.15 15.03
N ASP A 85 0.58 -14.05 15.78
CA ASP A 85 1.57 -15.13 16.01
C ASP A 85 2.08 -15.82 14.73
N GLN A 86 2.13 -15.06 13.63
CA GLN A 86 2.69 -15.58 12.38
C GLN A 86 4.18 -15.87 12.52
N THR A 87 4.60 -17.02 12.02
CA THR A 87 6.01 -17.41 11.90
C THR A 87 6.31 -17.88 10.48
N ALA A 88 7.56 -17.74 10.06
CA ALA A 88 8.05 -18.26 8.78
C ALA A 88 9.43 -18.90 8.93
N SER A 89 9.70 -19.93 8.13
CA SER A 89 11.02 -20.49 7.89
C SER A 89 11.41 -20.26 6.43
N VAL A 90 12.71 -20.12 6.17
CA VAL A 90 13.26 -19.99 4.82
C VAL A 90 13.74 -21.37 4.37
N ARG A 91 13.33 -21.80 3.18
CA ARG A 91 13.80 -23.05 2.57
C ARG A 91 14.87 -22.78 1.52
N ILE A 92 16.04 -23.40 1.64
CA ILE A 92 17.15 -23.31 0.70
C ILE A 92 17.64 -24.74 0.42
N GLU A 93 17.66 -25.14 -0.86
CA GLU A 93 18.19 -26.44 -1.30
C GLU A 93 17.61 -27.68 -0.57
N GLY A 94 16.38 -27.57 -0.05
CA GLY A 94 15.73 -28.66 0.68
C GLY A 94 15.84 -28.55 2.20
N GLU A 95 16.72 -27.70 2.71
CA GLU A 95 16.87 -27.42 4.14
C GLU A 95 15.98 -26.25 4.57
N HIS A 96 15.54 -26.27 5.82
CA HIS A 96 14.72 -25.22 6.42
C HIS A 96 15.49 -24.52 7.54
N SER A 97 15.39 -23.19 7.58
CA SER A 97 15.80 -22.42 8.75
C SER A 97 14.87 -22.68 9.95
N ASP A 98 15.29 -22.23 11.14
CA ASP A 98 14.35 -22.05 12.24
C ASP A 98 13.16 -21.18 11.83
N PHE A 99 12.01 -21.42 12.47
CA PHE A 99 10.88 -20.51 12.42
C PHE A 99 11.22 -19.21 13.15
N LYS A 100 10.98 -18.08 12.49
CA LYS A 100 11.10 -16.74 13.07
C LYS A 100 9.75 -16.02 13.01
N PRO A 101 9.41 -15.19 14.02
CA PRO A 101 8.17 -14.43 14.03
C PRO A 101 8.15 -13.37 12.92
N ILE A 102 7.02 -13.27 12.23
CA ILE A 102 6.76 -12.25 11.21
C ILE A 102 6.21 -10.99 11.91
N LYS A 103 6.95 -9.89 11.84
CA LYS A 103 6.58 -8.60 12.46
C LYS A 103 6.26 -7.49 11.47
N ARG A 104 6.43 -7.78 10.19
CA ARG A 104 6.23 -6.86 9.06
C ARG A 104 5.87 -7.64 7.81
N GLY A 105 5.24 -6.96 6.87
CA GLY A 105 4.77 -7.56 5.63
C GLY A 105 3.27 -7.69 5.61
N VAL A 106 2.66 -7.53 4.44
CA VAL A 106 1.27 -7.95 4.20
C VAL A 106 1.27 -9.13 3.25
N SER A 107 0.37 -10.09 3.49
CA SER A 107 0.23 -11.24 2.58
C SER A 107 -0.24 -10.73 1.22
N ARG A 108 0.34 -11.26 0.16
CA ARG A 108 -0.07 -11.01 -1.22
C ARG A 108 -0.73 -12.27 -1.75
N ASP A 109 -1.96 -12.14 -2.23
CA ASP A 109 -2.53 -13.16 -3.11
C ASP A 109 -1.79 -13.03 -4.45
N VAL A 110 -1.08 -14.09 -4.83
CA VAL A 110 -0.41 -14.20 -6.13
C VAL A 110 -1.27 -15.08 -7.02
#